data_AF-A0A7D3XVG7-F1
#
_entry.id   AF-A0A7D3XVG7-F1
#
_cell.length_a   1.000
_cell.length_b   1.000
_cell.length_c   1.000
_cell.angle_alpha   90.00
_cell.angle_beta   90.00
_cell.angle_gamma   90.00
#
_symmetry.space_group_name_H-M   'P 1'
#
loop_
_entity.id
_entity.type
_entity.pdbx_description
1 polymer ?
#
loop_
_entity_poly.entity_id
_entity_poly.type
_entity_poly.pdbx_seq_one_letter_code
_entity_poly.pdbx_strand_id
1 'polypeptide(L)'
;MSASLHLFLSVLLKFGAVAFILNEVRGLVLAAPVIYGLYLSGGTPMAIYIAACSLGGIALSVIVPIIAVKKADRFLKARMTA
;
A
#
# COMPACT_ATOMS: atom_id res chain seq x y z
N MET A 1 -25.02 -25.73 1.83
CA MET A 1 -24.35 -24.93 0.78
C MET A 1 -24.08 -23.48 1.17
N SER A 2 -24.95 -22.81 1.94
CA SER A 2 -24.70 -21.43 2.43
C SER A 2 -23.52 -21.33 3.42
N ALA A 3 -23.42 -22.24 4.38
CA ALA A 3 -22.38 -22.20 5.42
C ALA A 3 -20.95 -22.37 4.88
N SER A 4 -20.76 -23.26 3.90
CA SER A 4 -19.46 -23.50 3.26
C SER A 4 -19.01 -22.33 2.39
N LEU A 5 -19.94 -21.68 1.67
CA LEU A 5 -19.66 -20.43 0.94
C LEU A 5 -19.27 -19.29 1.89
N HIS A 6 -19.98 -19.14 3.01
CA HIS A 6 -19.68 -18.10 3.99
C HIS A 6 -18.31 -18.30 4.65
N LEU A 7 -17.95 -19.55 4.94
CA LEU A 7 -16.63 -19.89 5.49
C LEU A 7 -15.51 -19.60 4.48
N PHE A 8 -15.71 -20.02 3.22
CA PHE A 8 -14.72 -19.81 2.16
C PHE A 8 -14.49 -18.31 1.87
N LEU A 9 -15.58 -17.53 1.79
CA LEU A 9 -15.50 -16.10 1.55
C LEU A 9 -14.86 -15.36 2.74
N SER A 10 -15.14 -15.77 3.98
CA SER A 10 -14.52 -15.19 5.18
C SER A 10 -13.01 -15.42 5.19
N VAL A 11 -12.56 -16.63 4.87
CA VAL A 11 -11.13 -16.97 4.81
C VAL A 11 -10.45 -16.21 3.66
N LEU A 12 -11.07 -16.15 2.49
CA LEU A 12 -10.55 -15.45 1.31
C LEU A 12 -10.37 -13.95 1.59
N LEU A 13 -11.35 -13.29 2.21
CA LEU A 13 -11.27 -11.87 2.56
C LEU A 13 -10.18 -11.59 3.60
N LYS A 14 -10.02 -12.46 4.60
CA LYS A 14 -8.94 -12.33 5.60
C LYS A 14 -7.57 -12.51 4.96
N PHE A 15 -7.41 -13.52 4.09
CA PHE A 15 -6.17 -13.73 3.35
C PHE A 15 -5.86 -12.57 2.41
N GLY A 16 -6.87 -12.05 1.70
CA GLY A 16 -6.73 -10.88 0.83
C GLY A 16 -6.30 -9.64 1.62
N ALA A 17 -6.87 -9.42 2.81
CA ALA A 17 -6.45 -8.33 3.68
C ALA A 17 -4.99 -8.45 4.13
N VAL A 18 -4.56 -9.66 4.53
CA VAL A 18 -3.16 -9.91 4.93
C VAL A 18 -2.21 -9.72 3.74
N ALA A 19 -2.55 -10.28 2.57
CA ALA A 19 -1.75 -10.15 1.36
C ALA A 19 -1.62 -8.68 0.92
N PHE A 20 -2.70 -7.90 1.04
CA PHE A 20 -2.69 -6.47 0.77
C PHE A 20 -1.74 -5.71 1.71
N ILE A 21 -1.79 -5.98 3.01
CA ILE A 21 -0.88 -5.38 3.99
C ILE A 21 0.58 -5.74 3.68
N LEU A 22 0.88 -7.01 3.40
CA LEU A 22 2.23 -7.45 3.05
C LEU A 22 2.76 -6.77 1.79
N ASN A 23 1.89 -6.50 0.82
CA ASN A 23 2.25 -5.79 -0.40
C ASN A 23 2.64 -4.33 -0.13
N GLU A 24 1.93 -3.64 0.77
CA GLU A 24 2.30 -2.27 1.19
C GLU A 24 3.60 -2.23 2.01
N VAL A 25 3.81 -3.22 2.89
CA VAL A 25 5.06 -3.36 3.65
C VAL A 25 6.26 -3.56 2.72
N ARG A 26 6.11 -4.34 1.64
CA ARG A 26 7.15 -4.47 0.60
C ARG A 26 7.49 -3.12 -0.03
N GLY A 27 6.50 -2.27 -0.28
CA GLY A 27 6.71 -0.91 -0.79
C GLY A 27 7.58 -0.07 0.15
N LEU A 28 7.30 -0.14 1.46
CA LEU A 28 8.10 0.53 2.49
C LEU A 28 9.53 0.00 2.58
N VAL A 29 9.73 -1.32 2.48
CA VAL A 29 11.07 -1.94 2.45
C VAL A 29 11.86 -1.50 1.21
N LEU A 30 11.18 -1.22 0.09
CA LEU A 30 11.80 -0.70 -1.13
C LEU A 30 12.40 0.70 -0.98
N ALA A 31 12.09 1.44 0.11
CA ALA A 31 12.77 2.70 0.42
C ALA A 31 14.22 2.50 0.87
N ALA A 32 14.54 1.36 1.49
CA ALA A 32 15.89 1.06 1.99
C ALA A 32 16.97 1.06 0.88
N PRO A 33 16.80 0.36 -0.26
CA PRO A 33 17.78 0.40 -1.35
C PRO A 33 17.90 1.79 -1.99
N VAL A 34 16.85 2.61 -1.97
CA VAL A 34 16.91 4.00 -2.48
C VAL A 34 17.82 4.85 -1.60
N ILE A 35 17.68 4.74 -0.27
CA ILE A 35 18.55 5.44 0.69
C ILE A 35 19.99 4.93 0.60
N TYR A 36 20.17 3.62 0.44
CA TYR A 36 21.50 3.03 0.26
C TYR A 36 22.16 3.48 -1.05
N GLY A 37 21.41 3.55 -2.15
CA GLY A 37 21.90 4.09 -3.42
C GLY A 37 22.27 5.57 -3.32
N LEU A 38 21.53 6.35 -2.53
CA LEU A 38 21.86 7.75 -2.23
C LEU A 38 23.19 7.86 -1.45
N TYR A 39 23.40 6.97 -0.48
CA TYR A 39 24.66 6.90 0.28
C TYR A 39 25.85 6.55 -0.62
N LEU A 40 25.72 5.54 -1.48
CA LEU A 40 26.79 5.12 -2.39
C LEU A 40 27.13 6.16 -3.47
N SER A 41 26.18 7.00 -3.86
CA SER A 41 26.37 8.03 -4.89
C SER A 41 27.02 9.32 -4.37
N GLY A 42 27.46 9.34 -3.10
CA GLY A 42 28.21 10.46 -2.53
C GLY A 42 27.39 11.73 -2.27
N GLY A 43 26.06 11.62 -2.25
CA GLY A 43 25.17 12.74 -1.90
C GLY A 43 25.16 13.89 -2.91
N THR A 44 25.45 13.62 -4.19
CA THR A 44 25.36 14.66 -5.23
C THR A 44 23.94 15.26 -5.29
N PRO A 45 23.80 16.54 -5.67
CA PRO A 45 22.48 17.19 -5.78
C PRO A 45 21.50 16.41 -6.66
N MET A 46 22.01 15.82 -7.76
CA MET A 46 21.22 14.98 -8.66
C MET A 46 20.77 13.68 -7.97
N ALA A 47 21.63 13.04 -7.19
CA ALA A 47 21.26 11.82 -6.46
C ALA A 47 20.19 12.10 -5.40
N ILE A 48 20.28 13.22 -4.68
CA ILE A 48 19.26 13.64 -3.71
C ILE A 48 17.92 13.88 -4.42
N TYR A 49 17.94 14.51 -5.59
CA TYR A 49 16.72 14.73 -6.37
C TYR A 49 16.08 13.42 -6.84
N ILE A 50 16.88 12.49 -7.38
CA ILE A 50 16.38 11.16 -7.81
C ILE A 50 15.84 10.38 -6.61
N ALA A 51 16.54 10.40 -5.48
CA ALA A 51 16.10 9.73 -4.25
C ALA A 51 14.78 10.33 -3.73
N ALA A 52 14.63 11.66 -3.77
CA ALA A 52 13.38 12.32 -3.38
C ALA A 52 12.20 11.94 -4.29
N CYS A 53 12.39 11.93 -5.62
CA CYS A 53 11.36 11.50 -6.56
C CYS A 53 10.98 10.01 -6.36
N SER A 54 11.97 9.15 -6.11
CA SER A 54 11.75 7.71 -5.90
C SER A 54 11.03 7.43 -4.58
N LEU A 55 11.46 8.07 -3.48
CA LEU A 55 10.79 7.99 -2.18
C LEU A 55 9.38 8.57 -2.22
N GLY A 56 9.17 9.65 -2.99
CA GLY A 56 7.84 10.22 -3.22
C GLY A 56 6.91 9.23 -3.93
N GLY A 57 7.39 8.51 -4.95
CA GLY A 57 6.63 7.45 -5.62
C GLY A 57 6.25 6.31 -4.68
N ILE A 58 7.18 5.89 -3.81
CA ILE A 58 6.92 4.86 -2.79
C ILE A 58 5.90 5.36 -1.76
N ALA A 59 6.04 6.60 -1.27
CA ALA A 59 5.10 7.20 -0.32
C ALA A 59 3.68 7.30 -0.91
N LEU A 60 3.56 7.69 -2.19
CA LEU A 60 2.28 7.71 -2.90
C LEU A 60 1.67 6.31 -3.04
N SER A 61 2.49 5.29 -3.30
CA SER A 61 2.02 3.90 -3.37
C SER A 61 1.35 3.45 -2.07
N VAL A 62 1.79 3.94 -0.91
CA VAL A 62 1.21 3.58 0.40
C VAL A 62 0.02 4.48 0.77
N ILE A 63 0.10 5.78 0.46
CA ILE A 63 -0.93 6.76 0.83
C ILE A 63 -2.21 6.60 0.00
N VAL A 64 -2.08 6.38 -1.31
CA VAL A 64 -3.22 6.27 -2.25
C VAL A 64 -4.20 5.15 -1.83
N PRO A 65 -3.76 3.92 -1.53
CA PRO A 65 -4.68 2.86 -1.10
C PRO A 65 -5.42 3.17 0.19
N ILE A 66 -4.79 3.85 1.16
CA ILE A 66 -5.47 4.29 2.39
C ILE A 66 -6.61 5.26 2.07
N ILE A 67 -6.37 6.21 1.14
CA ILE A 67 -7.40 7.16 0.69
C ILE A 67 -8.50 6.42 -0.07
N ALA A 68 -8.14 5.47 -0.94
CA ALA A 68 -9.10 4.66 -1.69
C ALA A 68 -10.03 3.86 -0.77
N VAL A 69 -9.48 3.20 0.26
CA VAL A 69 -10.27 2.47 1.27
C VAL A 69 -11.20 3.41 2.03
N LYS A 70 -10.71 4.58 2.47
CA LYS A 70 -11.57 5.58 3.16
C LYS A 70 -12.71 6.07 2.26
N LYS A 71 -12.47 6.23 0.96
CA LYS A 71 -13.49 6.66 0.00
C LYS A 71 -14.50 5.54 -0.26
N ALA A 72 -14.04 4.29 -0.38
CA ALA A 72 -14.90 3.12 -0.54
C ALA A 72 -15.78 2.88 0.70
N ASP A 73 -15.25 3.00 1.92
CA ASP A 73 -16.02 2.85 3.15
C ASP A 73 -17.13 3.90 3.28
N ARG A 74 -16.84 5.17 2.94
CA ARG A 74 -17.88 6.21 2.87
C ARG A 74 -18.96 5.88 1.84
N PHE A 75 -18.57 5.40 0.66
CA PHE A 75 -19.50 5.07 -0.41
C PHE A 75 -20.41 3.89 -0.03
N LEU A 76 -19.85 2.84 0.58
CA LEU A 76 -20.59 1.68 1.06
C LEU A 76 -21.54 2.05 2.20
N LYS A 77 -21.10 2.83 3.19
CA LYS A 77 -21.97 3.29 4.29
C LYS A 77 -23.15 4.11 3.77
N ALA A 78 -22.92 5.02 2.82
CA ALA A 78 -23.99 5.82 2.22
C ALA A 78 -25.04 4.97 1.46
N ARG A 79 -24.63 3.82 0.91
CA ARG A 79 -25.51 2.89 0.18
C ARG A 79 -26.20 1.86 1.07
N MET A 80 -25.65 1.56 2.25
CA MET A 80 -26.25 0.62 3.22
C MET A 80 -27.31 1.27 4.12
N THR A 81 -27.35 2.60 4.20
CA THR A 81 -28.37 3.36 4.95
C THR A 81 -29.55 3.83 4.10
N ALA A 82 -29.59 3.47 2.81
CA ALA A 82 -30.69 3.72 1.87
C ALA A 82 -31.36 2.39 1.50
#